data_AF-A0A0R1NMR7-F1
#
_entry.id   AF-A0A0R1NMR7-F1
#
_cell.length_a   1.000
_cell.length_b   1.000
_cell.length_c   1.000
_cell.angle_alpha   90.00
_cell.angle_beta   90.00
_cell.angle_gamma   90.00
#
_symmetry.space_group_name_H-M   'P 1'
#
loop_
_entity.id
_entity.type
_entity.pdbx_description
1 polymer ?
#
loop_
_entity_poly.entity_id
_entity_poly.type
_entity_poly.pdbx_seq_one_letter_code
_entity_poly.pdbx_strand_id
1 'polypeptide(L)'
;MGSTTLTKDGSETYALQTIRNAADGDIVGNTSNVVDAGYRALLKKANFSGWNNYGAAKLTASQLSTNNAAFQAADYGKEVKITVDTEAVYPLLHAANLNTYLKAAAVQNANVHNEAMTFDGAPTYAFGSNNKFQAIRSFSSAFVNDPTLSGTQGTQVTATQFATALKNAGADTLYYAYVSYTNNAGQNHWLTSNDVKADGTLNSNVYTDVDGAATGATLTVFRAQADTPTKVANNTFTGDTIPAANTDNKLFTDADAHTIIAADSFNASINYIPNTDARTFTIAQNSTPASYTLSDFYTQGNNVTVH
;
A
#
# COMPACT_ATOMS: atom_id res chain seq x y z
N MET A 1 15.46 -2.03 -22.14
CA MET A 1 15.69 -1.85 -23.59
C MET A 1 16.20 -3.16 -24.16
N GLY A 2 15.74 -3.56 -25.35
CA GLY A 2 16.20 -4.75 -26.07
C GLY A 2 16.74 -4.38 -27.44
N SER A 3 17.61 -5.22 -28.00
CA SER A 3 18.17 -5.06 -29.35
C SER A 3 18.53 -6.42 -29.95
N THR A 4 18.55 -6.48 -31.28
CA THR A 4 19.02 -7.65 -32.03
C THR A 4 19.59 -7.22 -33.37
N THR A 5 20.53 -8.01 -33.88
CA THR A 5 21.04 -7.87 -35.24
C THR A 5 20.33 -8.89 -36.11
N LEU A 6 19.68 -8.41 -37.17
CA LEU A 6 19.06 -9.28 -38.17
C LEU A 6 20.02 -9.43 -39.35
N THR A 7 20.29 -10.68 -39.73
CA THR A 7 21.19 -11.00 -40.83
C THR A 7 20.39 -11.28 -42.09
N LYS A 8 20.77 -10.62 -43.18
CA LYS A 8 20.23 -10.84 -44.51
C LYS A 8 20.42 -12.29 -44.95
N ASP A 9 19.35 -12.96 -45.38
CA ASP A 9 19.45 -14.20 -46.13
C ASP A 9 19.70 -13.92 -47.63
N GLY A 10 20.36 -14.85 -48.32
CA GLY A 10 20.80 -14.69 -49.71
C GLY A 10 19.67 -14.47 -50.70
N SER A 11 18.45 -14.86 -50.36
CA SER A 11 17.23 -14.69 -51.17
C SER A 11 16.53 -13.33 -50.97
N GLU A 12 16.92 -12.56 -49.95
CA GLU A 12 16.23 -11.33 -49.59
C GLU A 12 16.75 -10.14 -50.41
N THR A 13 15.85 -9.24 -50.82
CA THR A 13 16.24 -8.06 -51.61
C THR A 13 16.31 -6.80 -50.75
N TYR A 14 15.41 -6.66 -49.78
CA TYR A 14 15.25 -5.44 -48.97
C TYR A 14 15.28 -5.76 -47.47
N ALA A 15 15.80 -4.85 -46.65
CA ALA A 15 15.88 -5.04 -45.20
C ALA A 15 14.50 -5.28 -44.54
N LEU A 16 13.42 -4.69 -45.08
CA LEU A 16 12.05 -4.98 -44.62
C LEU A 16 11.68 -6.48 -44.76
N GLN A 17 12.19 -7.17 -45.78
CA GLN A 17 11.96 -8.60 -45.96
C GLN A 17 12.65 -9.39 -44.85
N THR A 18 13.90 -9.05 -44.53
CA THR A 18 14.64 -9.62 -43.40
C THR A 18 13.92 -9.40 -42.07
N ILE A 19 13.35 -8.21 -41.87
CA ILE A 19 12.57 -7.89 -40.66
C ILE A 19 11.30 -8.74 -40.59
N ARG A 20 10.54 -8.86 -41.68
CA ARG A 20 9.32 -9.70 -41.74
C ARG A 20 9.62 -11.17 -41.50
N ASN A 21 10.71 -11.68 -42.09
CA ASN A 21 11.15 -13.06 -41.87
C ASN A 21 11.57 -13.28 -40.42
N ALA A 22 12.27 -12.32 -39.79
CA ALA A 22 12.57 -12.39 -38.36
C ALA A 22 11.33 -12.25 -37.46
N ALA A 23 10.27 -11.61 -37.95
CA ALA A 23 9.00 -11.49 -37.26
C ALA A 23 8.08 -12.70 -37.44
N ASP A 24 8.48 -13.69 -38.24
CA ASP A 24 7.63 -14.82 -38.66
C ASP A 24 6.29 -14.36 -39.29
N GLY A 25 6.26 -13.18 -39.93
CA GLY A 25 5.02 -12.63 -40.48
C GLY A 25 5.08 -11.14 -40.85
N ASP A 26 3.90 -10.56 -41.11
CA ASP A 26 3.80 -9.14 -41.40
C ASP A 26 3.91 -8.31 -40.12
N ILE A 27 4.44 -7.10 -40.27
CA ILE A 27 4.74 -6.15 -39.19
C ILE A 27 4.40 -4.71 -39.57
N VAL A 28 3.94 -4.49 -40.81
CA VAL A 28 3.55 -3.18 -41.33
C VAL A 28 2.08 -3.22 -41.68
N GLY A 29 1.31 -2.28 -41.14
CA GLY A 29 -0.11 -2.15 -41.45
C GLY A 29 -0.95 -1.75 -40.24
N ASN A 30 -2.26 -1.96 -40.36
CA ASN A 30 -3.19 -1.75 -39.26
C ASN A 30 -3.07 -2.86 -38.20
N THR A 31 -3.56 -2.58 -37.00
CA THR A 31 -3.62 -3.54 -35.89
C THR A 31 -4.46 -4.76 -36.32
N SER A 32 -3.77 -5.88 -36.51
CA SER A 32 -4.37 -7.19 -36.80
C SER A 32 -3.63 -8.25 -35.99
N ASN A 33 -4.26 -9.41 -35.75
CA ASN A 33 -3.63 -10.49 -34.99
C ASN A 33 -2.27 -10.93 -35.60
N VAL A 34 -2.12 -10.83 -36.91
CA VAL A 34 -0.88 -11.15 -37.63
C VAL A 34 0.20 -10.10 -37.34
N VAL A 35 -0.10 -8.81 -37.53
CA VAL A 35 0.84 -7.72 -37.25
C VAL A 35 1.25 -7.69 -35.78
N ASP A 36 0.30 -7.96 -34.89
CA ASP A 36 0.52 -8.00 -33.44
C ASP A 36 1.42 -9.17 -33.03
N ALA A 37 1.25 -10.35 -33.64
CA ALA A 37 2.14 -11.50 -33.45
C ALA A 37 3.55 -11.24 -33.99
N GLY A 38 3.68 -10.62 -35.17
CA GLY A 38 4.97 -10.27 -35.75
C GLY A 38 5.76 -9.29 -34.88
N TYR A 39 5.11 -8.28 -34.31
CA TYR A 39 5.71 -7.38 -33.33
C TYR A 39 6.27 -8.14 -32.13
N ARG A 40 5.48 -9.03 -31.53
CA ARG A 40 5.93 -9.83 -30.39
C ARG A 40 7.12 -10.73 -30.71
N ALA A 41 7.14 -11.33 -31.90
CA ALA A 41 8.26 -12.14 -32.36
C ALA A 41 9.56 -11.32 -32.48
N LEU A 42 9.48 -10.10 -33.03
CA LEU A 42 10.63 -9.19 -33.09
C LEU A 42 11.09 -8.77 -31.69
N LEU A 43 10.18 -8.42 -30.78
CA LEU A 43 10.53 -8.07 -29.40
C LEU A 43 11.19 -9.23 -28.67
N LYS A 44 10.70 -10.46 -28.89
CA LYS A 44 11.32 -11.69 -28.36
C LYS A 44 12.75 -11.85 -28.90
N LYS A 45 12.96 -11.72 -30.21
CA LYS A 45 14.31 -11.79 -30.81
C LYS A 45 15.24 -10.67 -30.35
N ALA A 46 14.69 -9.50 -30.05
CA ALA A 46 15.39 -8.37 -29.45
C ALA A 46 15.73 -8.56 -27.95
N ASN A 47 15.42 -9.72 -27.38
CA ASN A 47 15.54 -9.98 -25.94
C ASN A 47 14.87 -8.89 -25.09
N PHE A 48 13.74 -8.36 -25.59
CA PHE A 48 12.97 -7.37 -24.85
C PHE A 48 12.22 -8.06 -23.70
N SER A 49 12.46 -7.62 -22.47
CA SER A 49 11.79 -8.18 -21.29
C SER A 49 10.28 -8.01 -21.37
N GLY A 50 9.53 -9.06 -20.99
CA GLY A 50 8.07 -9.04 -21.03
C GLY A 50 7.47 -8.94 -22.45
N TRP A 51 8.21 -9.30 -23.51
CA TRP A 51 7.78 -9.18 -24.92
C TRP A 51 6.35 -9.66 -25.22
N ASN A 52 5.85 -10.66 -24.48
CA ASN A 52 4.50 -11.20 -24.62
C ASN A 52 3.39 -10.23 -24.19
N ASN A 53 3.72 -9.21 -23.39
CA ASN A 53 2.80 -8.19 -22.91
C ASN A 53 2.64 -6.99 -23.85
N TYR A 54 3.45 -6.95 -24.92
CA TYR A 54 3.45 -5.87 -25.90
C TYR A 54 2.91 -6.36 -27.24
N GLY A 55 2.76 -5.43 -28.18
CA GLY A 55 2.28 -5.73 -29.52
C GLY A 55 1.77 -4.48 -30.22
N ALA A 56 1.53 -4.57 -31.52
CA ALA A 56 0.98 -3.49 -32.33
C ALA A 56 -0.40 -3.02 -31.82
N ALA A 57 -1.21 -3.94 -31.26
CA ALA A 57 -2.56 -3.64 -30.78
C ALA A 57 -2.60 -2.65 -29.60
N LYS A 58 -1.48 -2.49 -28.88
CA LYS A 58 -1.38 -1.58 -27.73
C LYS A 58 -0.79 -0.21 -28.06
N LEU A 59 -0.24 -0.05 -29.27
CA LEU A 59 0.30 1.23 -29.71
C LEU A 59 -0.82 2.22 -30.06
N THR A 60 -0.62 3.50 -29.73
CA THR A 60 -1.43 4.57 -30.31
C THR A 60 -1.26 4.60 -31.84
N ALA A 61 -2.27 5.14 -32.55
CA ALA A 61 -2.20 5.26 -34.02
C ALA A 61 -0.95 6.01 -34.50
N SER A 62 -0.51 7.03 -33.76
CA SER A 62 0.72 7.77 -34.07
C SER A 62 1.97 6.90 -33.89
N GLN A 63 2.09 6.17 -32.78
CA GLN A 63 3.24 5.28 -32.53
C GLN A 63 3.30 4.16 -33.57
N LEU A 64 2.16 3.56 -33.90
CA LEU A 64 2.08 2.53 -34.93
C LEU A 64 2.50 3.08 -36.31
N SER A 65 2.02 4.27 -36.68
CA SER A 65 2.42 4.92 -37.94
C SER A 65 3.91 5.22 -37.99
N THR A 66 4.50 5.72 -36.89
CA THR A 66 5.95 5.98 -36.81
C THR A 66 6.75 4.69 -36.95
N ASN A 67 6.35 3.62 -36.27
CA ASN A 67 7.03 2.34 -36.41
C ASN A 67 6.89 1.75 -37.81
N ASN A 68 5.71 1.83 -38.42
CA ASN A 68 5.48 1.40 -39.79
C ASN A 68 6.43 2.12 -40.76
N ALA A 69 6.56 3.45 -40.63
CA ALA A 69 7.51 4.23 -41.42
C ALA A 69 8.97 3.82 -41.16
N ALA A 70 9.34 3.56 -39.91
CA ALA A 70 10.69 3.10 -39.56
C ALA A 70 11.02 1.74 -40.19
N PHE A 71 10.08 0.79 -40.19
CA PHE A 71 10.24 -0.49 -40.85
C PHE A 71 10.31 -0.37 -42.39
N GLN A 72 9.47 0.48 -42.98
CA GLN A 72 9.48 0.71 -44.43
C GLN A 72 10.75 1.41 -44.91
N ALA A 73 11.34 2.29 -44.09
CA ALA A 73 12.59 2.99 -44.37
C ALA A 73 13.85 2.19 -43.97
N ALA A 74 13.69 0.95 -43.50
CA ALA A 74 14.81 0.12 -43.06
C ALA A 74 15.77 -0.19 -44.22
N ASP A 75 17.07 -0.15 -43.93
CA ASP A 75 18.12 -0.48 -44.87
C ASP A 75 19.25 -1.26 -44.18
N TYR A 76 20.01 -2.03 -44.96
CA TYR A 76 21.10 -2.85 -44.43
C TYR A 76 22.22 -1.99 -43.85
N GLY A 77 22.75 -2.42 -42.70
CA GLY A 77 23.79 -1.67 -41.97
C GLY A 77 23.29 -0.41 -41.24
N LYS A 78 21.96 -0.20 -41.18
CA LYS A 78 21.32 0.88 -40.40
C LYS A 78 20.55 0.31 -39.22
N GLU A 79 20.43 1.12 -38.17
CA GLU A 79 19.60 0.79 -37.00
C GLU A 79 18.15 1.22 -37.26
N VAL A 80 17.21 0.33 -36.94
CA VAL A 80 15.77 0.63 -36.93
C VAL A 80 15.32 0.74 -35.47
N LYS A 81 14.92 1.94 -35.06
CA LYS A 81 14.36 2.19 -33.73
C LYS A 81 12.85 2.18 -33.82
N ILE A 82 12.20 1.43 -32.94
CA ILE A 82 10.74 1.38 -32.82
C ILE A 82 10.33 1.76 -31.41
N THR A 83 9.17 2.41 -31.30
CA THR A 83 8.51 2.67 -30.04
C THR A 83 7.70 1.44 -29.65
N VAL A 84 7.87 0.97 -28.43
CA VAL A 84 6.97 0.00 -27.81
C VAL A 84 5.99 0.76 -26.92
N ASP A 85 4.80 0.20 -26.70
CA ASP A 85 3.83 0.80 -25.79
C ASP A 85 4.42 0.91 -24.38
N THR A 86 3.94 1.90 -23.62
CA THR A 86 4.21 2.01 -22.19
C THR A 86 3.62 0.81 -21.47
N GLU A 87 4.43 0.14 -20.68
CA GLU A 87 3.99 -1.02 -19.92
C GLU A 87 2.83 -0.65 -18.99
N ALA A 88 1.71 -1.37 -19.08
CA ALA A 88 0.58 -1.13 -18.21
C ALA A 88 0.99 -1.34 -16.74
N VAL A 89 0.80 -0.31 -15.93
CA VAL A 89 1.08 -0.33 -14.49
C VAL A 89 -0.20 -0.74 -13.78
N TYR A 90 -0.10 -1.76 -12.93
CA TYR A 90 -1.20 -2.29 -12.15
C TYR A 90 -0.93 -2.08 -10.66
N PRO A 91 -1.97 -1.88 -9.83
CA PRO A 91 -1.83 -1.96 -8.39
C PRO A 91 -1.42 -3.39 -8.00
N LEU A 92 -0.34 -3.52 -7.24
CA LEU A 92 0.21 -4.81 -6.80
C LEU A 92 -0.49 -5.30 -5.52
N LEU A 93 -1.04 -4.37 -4.73
CA LEU A 93 -1.83 -4.64 -3.52
C LEU A 93 -3.32 -4.39 -3.84
N HIS A 94 -4.19 -5.36 -3.53
CA HIS A 94 -5.64 -5.24 -3.82
C HIS A 94 -6.45 -4.89 -2.58
N ALA A 95 -6.07 -5.46 -1.43
CA ALA A 95 -6.70 -5.16 -0.15
C ALA A 95 -5.69 -5.25 0.99
N ALA A 96 -5.88 -4.40 1.99
CA ALA A 96 -5.13 -4.47 3.24
C ALA A 96 -6.08 -4.48 4.43
N ASN A 97 -5.94 -5.47 5.30
CA ASN A 97 -6.56 -5.47 6.62
C ASN A 97 -5.54 -4.97 7.64
N LEU A 98 -5.86 -3.86 8.30
CA LEU A 98 -5.07 -3.32 9.40
C LEU A 98 -5.62 -3.89 10.70
N ASN A 99 -5.07 -5.02 11.13
CA ASN A 99 -5.48 -5.70 12.34
C ASN A 99 -4.96 -4.95 13.56
N THR A 100 -5.77 -4.03 14.06
CA THR A 100 -5.55 -3.36 15.35
C THR A 100 -6.14 -4.17 16.50
N TYR A 101 -6.05 -5.51 16.44
CA TYR A 101 -6.48 -6.36 17.54
C TYR A 101 -5.57 -6.12 18.73
N LEU A 102 -6.13 -5.52 19.76
CA LEU A 102 -5.40 -5.15 20.95
C LEU A 102 -6.02 -5.93 22.08
N LYS A 103 -5.29 -6.95 22.55
CA LYS A 103 -5.55 -7.46 23.89
C LYS A 103 -5.25 -6.31 24.84
N ALA A 104 -6.29 -5.78 25.48
CA ALA A 104 -6.17 -4.92 26.65
C ALA A 104 -5.48 -5.71 27.78
N ALA A 105 -4.16 -5.91 27.67
CA ALA A 105 -3.38 -6.64 28.66
C ALA A 105 -2.96 -5.75 29.83
N ALA A 106 -3.11 -4.42 29.74
CA ALA A 106 -2.60 -3.52 30.77
C ALA A 106 -3.38 -2.20 30.84
N VAL A 107 -4.59 -2.24 31.37
CA VAL A 107 -5.02 -1.19 32.32
C VAL A 107 -5.12 -1.86 33.69
N GLN A 108 -4.03 -2.49 34.13
CA GLN A 108 -3.83 -2.94 35.52
C GLN A 108 -3.03 -1.89 36.31
N ASN A 109 -3.26 -0.60 36.06
CA ASN A 109 -2.72 0.40 36.98
C ASN A 109 -3.61 0.42 38.22
N ALA A 110 -3.03 -0.07 39.32
CA ALA A 110 -3.62 -0.20 40.63
C ALA A 110 -4.37 1.08 41.05
N ASN A 111 -5.59 0.90 41.54
CA ASN A 111 -6.52 1.88 42.16
C ASN A 111 -7.71 2.38 41.33
N VAL A 112 -8.03 1.78 40.19
CA VAL A 112 -9.35 1.97 39.57
C VAL A 112 -10.13 0.66 39.69
N HIS A 113 -11.40 0.79 40.08
CA HIS A 113 -12.30 -0.28 40.50
C HIS A 113 -12.19 -1.58 39.68
N ASN A 114 -12.31 -2.69 40.39
CA ASN A 114 -12.22 -4.08 39.95
C ASN A 114 -13.38 -4.52 39.04
N GLU A 115 -13.93 -3.60 38.26
CA GLU A 115 -14.87 -3.91 37.19
C GLU A 115 -14.04 -4.28 35.98
N ALA A 116 -14.11 -5.55 35.60
CA ALA A 116 -13.58 -6.01 34.34
C ALA A 116 -14.17 -5.14 33.23
N MET A 117 -13.39 -4.18 32.73
CA MET A 117 -13.74 -3.43 31.53
C MET A 117 -13.73 -4.43 30.38
N THR A 118 -14.89 -5.00 30.09
CA THR A 118 -15.11 -5.85 28.92
C THR A 118 -15.10 -4.95 27.70
N PHE A 119 -13.91 -4.71 27.16
CA PHE A 119 -13.73 -3.96 25.92
C PHE A 119 -14.18 -4.82 24.73
N ASP A 120 -15.43 -4.67 24.32
CA ASP A 120 -15.94 -5.31 23.11
C ASP A 120 -15.89 -4.30 21.95
N GLY A 121 -14.89 -4.44 21.08
CA GLY A 121 -14.77 -3.66 19.85
C GLY A 121 -13.34 -3.21 19.53
N ALA A 122 -12.87 -3.54 18.32
CA ALA A 122 -11.69 -2.92 17.75
C ALA A 122 -11.96 -1.42 17.49
N PRO A 123 -10.97 -0.52 17.69
CA PRO A 123 -11.15 0.89 17.35
C PRO A 123 -11.50 1.01 15.87
N THR A 124 -12.48 1.86 15.54
CA THR A 124 -12.87 2.11 14.13
C THR A 124 -12.19 3.34 13.55
N TYR A 125 -11.65 4.21 14.41
CA TYR A 125 -10.90 5.43 14.09
C TYR A 125 -9.55 5.44 14.80
N ALA A 126 -8.56 6.09 14.18
CA ALA A 126 -7.24 6.28 14.74
C ALA A 126 -6.61 7.58 14.18
N PHE A 127 -5.63 8.11 14.91
CA PHE A 127 -4.64 9.05 14.38
C PHE A 127 -3.52 8.26 13.72
N GLY A 128 -3.24 8.58 12.46
CA GLY A 128 -2.06 8.08 11.78
C GLY A 128 -0.79 8.82 12.20
N SER A 129 0.36 8.28 11.82
CA SER A 129 1.66 8.97 11.93
C SER A 129 1.72 10.28 11.12
N ASN A 130 0.77 10.48 10.20
CA ASN A 130 0.55 11.72 9.45
C ASN A 130 -0.37 12.72 10.17
N ASN A 131 -0.67 12.49 11.46
CA ASN A 131 -1.54 13.31 12.32
C ASN A 131 -2.99 13.45 11.85
N LYS A 132 -3.45 12.62 10.90
CA LYS A 132 -4.85 12.61 10.48
C LYS A 132 -5.67 11.69 11.37
N PHE A 133 -6.76 12.19 11.94
CA PHE A 133 -7.76 11.36 12.59
C PHE A 133 -8.82 10.92 11.58
N GLN A 134 -8.91 9.62 11.35
CA GLN A 134 -9.82 9.08 10.34
C GLN A 134 -10.13 7.62 10.63
N ALA A 135 -11.15 7.09 9.93
CA ALA A 135 -11.49 5.68 10.03
C ALA A 135 -10.30 4.80 9.61
N ILE A 136 -10.12 3.65 10.26
CA ILE A 136 -9.04 2.70 9.95
C ILE A 136 -9.06 2.28 8.48
N ARG A 137 -10.27 2.13 7.91
CA ARG A 137 -10.46 1.82 6.48
C ARG A 137 -9.88 2.88 5.55
N SER A 138 -9.80 4.14 5.96
CA SER A 138 -9.20 5.22 5.16
C SER A 138 -7.68 5.10 5.08
N PHE A 139 -7.02 4.68 6.17
CA PHE A 139 -5.59 4.35 6.13
C PHE A 139 -5.31 3.13 5.25
N SER A 140 -6.13 2.08 5.36
CA SER A 140 -6.06 0.91 4.49
C SER A 140 -6.21 1.28 3.01
N SER A 141 -7.22 2.09 2.68
CA SER A 141 -7.44 2.54 1.30
C SER A 141 -6.28 3.39 0.77
N ALA A 142 -5.73 4.29 1.59
CA ALA A 142 -4.55 5.07 1.20
C ALA A 142 -3.32 4.18 0.98
N PHE A 143 -3.14 3.14 1.79
CA PHE A 143 -2.05 2.18 1.66
C PHE A 143 -2.18 1.30 0.40
N VAL A 144 -3.36 0.76 0.14
CA VAL A 144 -3.65 -0.05 -1.07
C VAL A 144 -3.41 0.74 -2.34
N ASN A 145 -3.73 2.03 -2.34
CA ASN A 145 -3.60 2.91 -3.50
C ASN A 145 -2.26 3.65 -3.56
N ASP A 146 -1.25 3.27 -2.75
CA ASP A 146 0.04 3.94 -2.78
C ASP A 146 0.79 3.66 -4.11
N PRO A 147 1.26 4.68 -4.84
CA PRO A 147 1.96 4.49 -6.12
C PRO A 147 3.22 3.63 -6.03
N THR A 148 3.86 3.53 -4.86
CA THR A 148 5.04 2.68 -4.67
C THR A 148 4.71 1.19 -4.66
N LEU A 149 3.42 0.84 -4.50
CA LEU A 149 2.87 -0.50 -4.63
C LEU A 149 2.18 -0.70 -5.99
N SER A 150 2.63 0.03 -7.00
CA SER A 150 2.20 -0.16 -8.38
C SER A 150 3.40 -0.57 -9.23
N GLY A 151 3.15 -1.44 -10.20
CA GLY A 151 4.22 -1.93 -11.05
C GLY A 151 3.69 -2.64 -12.27
N THR A 152 4.62 -3.05 -13.12
CA THR A 152 4.31 -3.79 -14.32
C THR A 152 4.28 -5.29 -14.02
N GLN A 153 3.79 -6.13 -14.95
CA GLN A 153 3.75 -7.56 -14.71
C GLN A 153 5.16 -8.12 -14.45
N GLY A 154 5.31 -8.90 -13.38
CA GLY A 154 6.60 -9.42 -12.93
C GLY A 154 7.40 -8.47 -12.03
N THR A 155 6.90 -7.24 -11.77
CA THR A 155 7.50 -6.33 -10.78
C THR A 155 7.38 -6.93 -9.38
N GLN A 156 8.49 -6.92 -8.64
CA GLN A 156 8.53 -7.36 -7.25
C GLN A 156 8.42 -6.17 -6.30
N VAL A 157 7.63 -6.29 -5.24
CA VAL A 157 7.56 -5.30 -4.16
C VAL A 157 8.63 -5.61 -3.11
N THR A 158 9.54 -4.68 -2.90
CA THR A 158 10.55 -4.77 -1.83
C THR A 158 9.96 -4.42 -0.46
N ALA A 159 10.59 -4.92 0.61
CA ALA A 159 10.21 -4.53 1.98
C ALA A 159 10.29 -3.01 2.21
N THR A 160 11.23 -2.33 1.55
CA THR A 160 11.37 -0.88 1.59
C THR A 160 10.17 -0.18 0.95
N GLN A 161 9.77 -0.58 -0.27
CA GLN A 161 8.58 -0.02 -0.92
C GLN A 161 7.32 -0.21 -0.07
N PHE A 162 7.16 -1.38 0.53
CA PHE A 162 6.05 -1.67 1.43
C PHE A 162 6.03 -0.79 2.68
N ALA A 163 7.17 -0.64 3.35
CA ALA A 163 7.31 0.23 4.51
C ALA A 163 7.08 1.71 4.15
N THR A 164 7.56 2.14 2.98
CA THR A 164 7.32 3.48 2.45
C THR A 164 5.82 3.72 2.21
N ALA A 165 5.12 2.77 1.58
CA ALA A 165 3.69 2.87 1.35
C ALA A 165 2.89 2.96 2.66
N LEU A 166 3.23 2.15 3.68
CA LEU A 166 2.61 2.24 5.01
C LEU A 166 2.82 3.63 5.63
N LYS A 167 4.03 4.17 5.52
CA LYS A 167 4.36 5.50 6.04
C LYS A 167 3.64 6.62 5.30
N ASN A 168 3.56 6.57 3.97
CA ASN A 168 2.83 7.54 3.15
C ASN A 168 1.34 7.55 3.47
N ALA A 169 0.76 6.37 3.70
CA ALA A 169 -0.62 6.22 4.15
C ALA A 169 -0.85 6.78 5.57
N GLY A 170 0.20 6.98 6.36
CA GLY A 170 0.12 7.30 7.79
C GLY A 170 -0.21 6.10 8.66
N ALA A 171 -0.06 4.89 8.13
CA ALA A 171 -0.46 3.64 8.76
C ALA A 171 0.68 2.92 9.49
N ASP A 172 1.94 3.35 9.35
CA ASP A 172 3.09 2.70 10.01
C ASP A 172 2.98 2.74 11.55
N THR A 173 2.40 3.81 12.09
CA THR A 173 2.09 3.96 13.51
C THR A 173 0.67 4.51 13.63
N LEU A 174 -0.14 3.86 14.45
CA LEU A 174 -1.50 4.30 14.77
C LEU A 174 -1.61 4.63 16.25
N TYR A 175 -2.25 5.75 16.55
CA TYR A 175 -2.66 6.15 17.89
C TYR A 175 -4.17 6.13 17.98
N TYR A 176 -4.69 5.58 19.06
CA TYR A 176 -6.13 5.53 19.32
C TYR A 176 -6.30 5.67 20.83
N ALA A 177 -7.44 6.22 21.24
CA ALA A 177 -7.67 6.51 22.64
C ALA A 177 -9.05 6.09 23.09
N TYR A 178 -9.11 5.71 24.35
CA TYR A 178 -10.32 5.39 25.07
C TYR A 178 -10.56 6.48 26.11
N VAL A 179 -11.79 6.97 26.18
CA VAL A 179 -12.21 7.89 27.24
C VAL A 179 -13.04 7.12 28.27
N SER A 180 -12.71 7.31 29.54
CA SER A 180 -13.48 6.79 30.66
C SER A 180 -13.91 7.90 31.63
N TYR A 181 -15.13 7.77 32.13
CA TYR A 181 -15.76 8.71 33.05
C TYR A 181 -15.97 8.01 34.40
N THR A 182 -15.39 8.61 35.45
CA THR A 182 -15.35 8.03 36.80
C THR A 182 -16.72 7.68 37.36
N ASN A 183 -17.76 8.46 37.01
CA ASN A 183 -19.11 8.30 37.56
C ASN A 183 -20.15 7.89 36.51
N ASN A 184 -19.75 7.54 35.28
CA ASN A 184 -20.67 7.24 34.20
C ASN A 184 -20.12 6.21 33.19
N ALA A 185 -20.00 4.96 33.64
CA ALA A 185 -19.44 3.89 32.82
C ALA A 185 -20.18 3.65 31.49
N GLY A 186 -21.46 4.00 31.40
CA GLY A 186 -22.26 3.91 30.17
C GLY A 186 -21.82 4.86 29.05
N GLN A 187 -20.93 5.80 29.34
CA GLN A 187 -20.36 6.75 28.37
C GLN A 187 -18.92 6.45 27.99
N ASN A 188 -18.31 5.40 28.53
CA ASN A 188 -16.94 5.09 28.18
C ASN A 188 -16.87 4.55 26.74
N HIS A 189 -16.00 5.10 25.91
CA HIS A 189 -15.92 4.72 24.50
C HIS A 189 -14.54 4.94 23.89
N TRP A 190 -14.28 4.25 22.77
CA TRP A 190 -13.18 4.60 21.87
C TRP A 190 -13.52 5.91 21.17
N LEU A 191 -12.55 6.82 21.05
CA LEU A 191 -12.76 8.08 20.33
C LEU A 191 -13.28 7.81 18.90
N THR A 192 -14.30 8.57 18.53
CA THR A 192 -14.96 8.57 17.23
C THR A 192 -14.74 9.89 16.51
N SER A 193 -15.20 10.00 15.27
CA SER A 193 -15.20 11.27 14.51
C SER A 193 -15.88 12.43 15.23
N ASN A 194 -16.81 12.16 16.15
CA ASN A 194 -17.53 13.20 16.89
C ASN A 194 -16.71 13.77 18.06
N ASP A 195 -15.63 13.10 18.44
CA ASP A 195 -14.81 13.42 19.61
C ASP A 195 -13.56 14.22 19.24
N VAL A 196 -13.32 14.38 17.94
CA VAL A 196 -12.13 15.01 17.39
C VAL A 196 -12.53 16.09 16.38
N LYS A 197 -11.91 17.26 16.48
CA LYS A 197 -12.05 18.37 15.55
C LYS A 197 -11.31 18.09 14.24
N ALA A 198 -11.63 18.88 13.22
CA ALA A 198 -10.94 18.82 11.94
C ALA A 198 -9.43 19.08 12.02
N ASP A 199 -8.97 19.80 13.05
CA ASP A 199 -7.55 20.08 13.30
C ASP A 199 -6.82 18.96 14.06
N GLY A 200 -7.50 17.86 14.41
CA GLY A 200 -6.91 16.74 15.15
C GLY A 200 -6.86 16.94 16.67
N THR A 201 -7.48 17.98 17.20
CA THR A 201 -7.63 18.18 18.66
C THR A 201 -8.96 17.60 19.14
N LEU A 202 -9.10 17.34 20.44
CA LEU A 202 -10.34 16.77 20.97
C LEU A 202 -11.46 17.84 21.07
N ASN A 203 -12.69 17.41 20.83
CA ASN A 203 -13.88 18.22 21.09
C ASN A 203 -14.13 18.35 22.60
N SER A 204 -14.82 19.42 23.00
CA SER A 204 -15.07 19.70 24.42
C SER A 204 -15.99 18.68 25.09
N ASN A 205 -16.82 17.97 24.30
CA ASN A 205 -17.69 16.89 24.78
C ASN A 205 -16.90 15.72 25.37
N VAL A 206 -15.64 15.51 24.96
CA VAL A 206 -14.75 14.48 25.53
C VAL A 206 -14.38 14.79 26.99
N TYR A 207 -14.57 16.04 27.42
CA TYR A 207 -14.20 16.52 28.75
C TYR A 207 -15.40 16.68 29.70
N THR A 208 -16.63 16.41 29.25
CA THR A 208 -17.86 16.73 30.01
C THR A 208 -18.84 15.56 29.99
N ASP A 209 -19.46 15.23 31.14
CA ASP A 209 -20.53 14.23 31.25
C ASP A 209 -21.86 14.81 30.68
N VAL A 210 -22.82 13.95 30.34
CA VAL A 210 -24.15 14.23 29.77
C VAL A 210 -24.99 15.22 30.59
N ASP A 211 -24.76 15.33 31.90
CA ASP A 211 -25.42 16.32 32.76
C ASP A 211 -24.74 17.70 32.75
N GLY A 212 -23.70 17.90 31.94
CA GLY A 212 -22.84 19.10 31.97
C GLY A 212 -21.99 19.18 33.25
N ALA A 213 -22.05 18.16 34.11
CA ALA A 213 -21.27 18.04 35.32
C ALA A 213 -19.83 17.64 34.97
N ALA A 214 -18.87 18.40 35.47
CA ALA A 214 -17.45 18.16 35.25
C ALA A 214 -16.93 17.01 36.11
N THR A 215 -17.26 15.77 35.76
CA THR A 215 -16.59 14.60 36.33
C THR A 215 -15.37 14.31 35.48
N GLY A 216 -14.18 14.36 36.10
CA GLY A 216 -12.90 14.19 35.39
C GLY A 216 -12.92 13.00 34.44
N ALA A 217 -12.68 13.29 33.16
CA ALA A 217 -12.50 12.30 32.12
C ALA A 217 -11.05 11.80 32.16
N THR A 218 -10.89 10.49 32.03
CA THR A 218 -9.58 9.87 31.88
C THR A 218 -9.41 9.44 30.43
N LEU A 219 -8.41 10.00 29.76
CA LEU A 219 -8.03 9.60 28.42
C LEU A 219 -6.89 8.59 28.50
N THR A 220 -7.12 7.37 28.01
CA THR A 220 -6.07 6.36 27.84
C THR A 220 -5.69 6.32 26.37
N VAL A 221 -4.49 6.78 26.06
CA VAL A 221 -3.92 6.80 24.71
C VAL A 221 -3.04 5.57 24.53
N PHE A 222 -3.29 4.86 23.45
CA PHE A 222 -2.52 3.70 23.06
C PHE A 222 -1.78 3.98 21.75
N ARG A 223 -0.70 3.25 21.56
CA ARG A 223 0.11 3.29 20.34
C ARG A 223 0.29 1.87 19.85
N ALA A 224 0.05 1.67 18.56
CA ALA A 224 0.34 0.43 17.89
C ALA A 224 1.22 0.72 16.68
N GLN A 225 2.24 -0.11 16.46
CA GLN A 225 3.12 0.02 15.30
C GLN A 225 2.94 -1.17 14.39
N ALA A 226 2.88 -0.91 13.08
CA ALA A 226 2.80 -1.97 12.10
C ALA A 226 4.03 -2.87 12.23
N ASP A 227 3.81 -4.18 12.32
CA ASP A 227 4.87 -5.15 12.20
C ASP A 227 5.33 -5.12 10.73
N THR A 228 6.43 -4.43 10.45
CA THR A 228 6.91 -4.30 9.06
C THR A 228 7.40 -5.65 8.55
N PRO A 229 7.44 -5.88 7.22
CA PRO A 229 7.96 -7.13 6.63
C PRO A 229 9.43 -7.45 6.97
N THR A 230 10.16 -6.58 7.68
CA THR A 230 11.47 -6.89 8.27
C THR A 230 11.40 -7.65 9.60
N LYS A 231 10.21 -7.81 10.19
CA LYS A 231 9.93 -8.51 11.45
C LYS A 231 8.81 -9.54 11.21
N VAL A 232 9.09 -10.57 10.44
CA VAL A 232 8.08 -11.53 9.95
C VAL A 232 7.85 -12.67 10.93
N ALA A 233 7.08 -12.44 11.99
CA ALA A 233 6.49 -13.54 12.76
C ALA A 233 4.97 -13.61 12.65
N ASN A 234 4.29 -12.48 12.40
CA ASN A 234 2.84 -12.42 12.59
C ASN A 234 2.03 -12.07 11.33
N ASN A 235 2.59 -11.53 10.24
CA ASN A 235 1.78 -11.11 9.08
C ASN A 235 1.35 -12.28 8.17
N THR A 236 0.17 -12.19 7.57
CA THR A 236 -0.34 -13.16 6.58
C THR A 236 -0.58 -12.47 5.24
N PHE A 237 -0.12 -13.11 4.17
CA PHE A 237 -0.29 -12.62 2.80
C PHE A 237 -0.86 -13.76 1.97
N THR A 238 -1.94 -13.49 1.23
CA THR A 238 -2.60 -14.48 0.36
C THR A 238 -2.76 -13.89 -1.03
N GLY A 239 -2.40 -14.66 -2.06
CA GLY A 239 -2.75 -14.35 -3.45
C GLY A 239 -4.05 -15.05 -3.82
N ASP A 240 -4.96 -14.36 -4.48
CA ASP A 240 -6.13 -15.02 -5.07
C ASP A 240 -5.69 -15.89 -6.28
N THR A 241 -6.44 -16.97 -6.50
CA THR A 241 -6.23 -18.08 -7.45
C THR A 241 -5.42 -17.77 -8.74
N ILE A 242 -4.30 -18.47 -8.93
CA ILE A 242 -3.44 -18.43 -10.14
C ILE A 242 -3.96 -19.42 -11.20
N PRO A 243 -4.05 -19.06 -12.50
CA PRO A 243 -4.09 -20.03 -13.59
C PRO A 243 -2.73 -20.75 -13.71
N ALA A 244 -2.58 -21.88 -13.02
CA ALA A 244 -1.69 -23.04 -13.19
C ALA A 244 -0.29 -22.98 -13.89
N ALA A 245 0.32 -21.84 -14.20
CA ALA A 245 1.52 -21.80 -15.05
C ALA A 245 2.78 -21.17 -14.43
N ASN A 246 2.75 -20.72 -13.17
CA ASN A 246 3.94 -20.16 -12.53
C ASN A 246 4.14 -20.74 -11.12
N THR A 247 5.00 -21.74 -11.00
CA THR A 247 5.29 -22.47 -9.75
C THR A 247 6.32 -21.79 -8.84
N ASP A 248 6.77 -20.58 -9.17
CA ASP A 248 7.83 -19.87 -8.43
C ASP A 248 7.32 -18.76 -7.49
N ASN A 249 6.04 -18.80 -7.07
CA ASN A 249 5.50 -17.91 -6.05
C ASN A 249 5.91 -18.35 -4.64
N LYS A 250 7.19 -18.21 -4.28
CA LYS A 250 7.63 -18.26 -2.88
C LYS A 250 7.49 -16.89 -2.24
N LEU A 251 6.49 -16.76 -1.37
CA LEU A 251 6.45 -15.71 -0.36
C LEU A 251 7.40 -16.08 0.80
N PHE A 252 8.35 -15.18 1.07
CA PHE A 252 9.27 -15.09 2.23
C PHE A 252 10.65 -15.80 2.16
N THR A 253 11.61 -15.07 2.73
CA THR A 253 13.08 -15.06 2.60
C THR A 253 13.83 -16.39 2.78
N ASP A 254 14.82 -16.60 1.90
CA ASP A 254 16.10 -17.28 2.20
C ASP A 254 16.97 -16.35 3.08
N ALA A 255 17.95 -16.90 3.79
CA ALA A 255 18.80 -16.30 4.82
C ALA A 255 19.57 -15.01 4.43
N ASP A 256 19.45 -14.52 3.20
CA ASP A 256 20.15 -13.38 2.62
C ASP A 256 19.24 -12.19 2.24
N ALA A 257 18.27 -11.82 3.09
CA ALA A 257 17.63 -10.50 3.13
C ALA A 257 16.91 -9.99 1.85
N HIS A 258 16.32 -10.85 1.02
CA HIS A 258 15.44 -10.42 -0.08
C HIS A 258 14.02 -10.95 0.12
N THR A 259 13.07 -10.05 0.42
CA THR A 259 11.63 -10.36 0.39
C THR A 259 11.12 -10.15 -1.03
N ILE A 260 10.72 -11.24 -1.67
CA ILE A 260 10.20 -11.26 -3.05
C ILE A 260 8.70 -11.53 -2.98
N ILE A 261 7.87 -10.64 -3.55
CA ILE A 261 6.45 -10.87 -3.79
C ILE A 261 6.27 -10.84 -5.30
N ALA A 262 5.96 -11.99 -5.89
CA ALA A 262 5.70 -12.12 -7.32
C ALA A 262 4.33 -11.53 -7.68
N ALA A 263 4.24 -10.99 -8.90
CA ALA A 263 3.20 -10.09 -9.39
C ALA A 263 1.85 -10.78 -9.72
N ASP A 264 1.27 -11.47 -8.74
CA ASP A 264 -0.15 -11.77 -8.70
C ASP A 264 -0.74 -10.98 -7.54
N SER A 265 -1.85 -10.28 -7.77
CA SER A 265 -2.51 -9.41 -6.77
C SER A 265 -2.63 -10.10 -5.42
N PHE A 266 -2.15 -9.44 -4.36
CA PHE A 266 -2.17 -10.01 -3.01
C PHE A 266 -3.06 -9.21 -2.05
N ASN A 267 -3.57 -9.91 -1.05
CA ASN A 267 -4.22 -9.36 0.14
C ASN A 267 -3.20 -9.34 1.28
N ALA A 268 -3.05 -8.19 1.93
CA ALA A 268 -2.18 -8.04 3.09
C ALA A 268 -2.99 -8.02 4.39
N SER A 269 -2.55 -8.79 5.39
CA SER A 269 -3.02 -8.67 6.76
C SER A 269 -1.88 -8.13 7.62
N ILE A 270 -1.97 -6.85 7.99
CA ILE A 270 -0.96 -6.15 8.79
C ILE A 270 -1.32 -6.28 10.25
N ASN A 271 -0.49 -7.00 11.00
CA ASN A 271 -0.62 -7.06 12.44
C ASN A 271 0.13 -5.88 13.05
N TYR A 272 -0.55 -5.21 13.99
CA TYR A 272 0.08 -4.17 14.78
C TYR A 272 0.58 -4.76 16.09
N ILE A 273 1.80 -4.43 16.46
CA ILE A 273 2.33 -4.73 17.78
C ILE A 273 1.89 -3.59 18.70
N PRO A 274 0.98 -3.83 19.67
CA PRO A 274 0.72 -2.86 20.72
C PRO A 274 2.02 -2.53 21.44
N ASN A 275 2.28 -1.26 21.65
CA ASN A 275 3.25 -0.91 22.67
C ASN A 275 2.61 -1.25 24.03
N THR A 276 3.35 -1.92 24.92
CA THR A 276 2.83 -2.31 26.25
C THR A 276 2.53 -1.11 27.14
N ASP A 277 3.02 0.06 26.75
CA ASP A 277 2.96 1.29 27.53
C ASP A 277 1.81 2.16 27.01
N ALA A 278 0.60 1.89 27.49
CA ALA A 278 -0.50 2.84 27.40
C ALA A 278 -0.17 4.09 28.25
N ARG A 279 -0.59 5.27 27.79
CA ARG A 279 -0.41 6.53 28.51
C ARG A 279 -1.78 7.03 28.98
N THR A 280 -1.89 7.35 30.26
CA THR A 280 -3.14 7.81 30.86
C THR A 280 -3.02 9.28 31.26
N PHE A 281 -4.05 10.05 30.93
CA PHE A 281 -4.16 11.48 31.22
C PHE A 281 -5.46 11.75 31.94
N THR A 282 -5.37 12.37 33.10
CA THR A 282 -6.54 12.95 33.77
C THR A 282 -6.74 14.34 33.20
N ILE A 283 -7.87 14.56 32.55
CA ILE A 283 -8.18 15.86 31.97
C ILE A 283 -8.93 16.66 33.02
N ALA A 284 -8.31 17.74 33.51
CA ALA A 284 -8.89 18.57 34.54
C ALA A 284 -10.02 19.44 33.98
N GLN A 285 -10.99 19.78 34.83
CA GLN A 285 -12.10 20.67 34.47
C GLN A 285 -11.58 22.03 33.95
N ASN A 286 -12.25 22.58 32.94
CA ASN A 286 -11.92 23.87 32.31
C ASN A 286 -10.54 23.94 31.69
N SER A 287 -9.90 22.78 31.50
CA SER A 287 -8.69 22.73 30.72
C SER A 287 -8.98 22.98 29.27
N THR A 288 -8.08 23.69 28.60
CA THR A 288 -8.07 23.74 27.13
C THR A 288 -6.86 22.95 26.64
N PRO A 289 -6.94 21.61 26.52
CA PRO A 289 -5.96 20.85 25.75
C PRO A 289 -6.06 21.12 24.25
N ALA A 290 -6.64 22.25 23.84
CA ALA A 290 -7.11 22.59 22.50
C ALA A 290 -6.00 22.65 21.43
N SER A 291 -4.78 22.23 21.78
CA SER A 291 -3.61 22.20 20.91
C SER A 291 -2.89 20.84 20.88
N TYR A 292 -3.37 19.81 21.61
CA TYR A 292 -2.70 18.50 21.64
C TYR A 292 -3.41 17.48 20.75
N THR A 293 -2.66 16.91 19.81
CA THR A 293 -3.02 15.69 19.08
C THR A 293 -2.79 14.46 19.96
N LEU A 294 -3.35 13.30 19.63
CA LEU A 294 -3.08 12.06 20.39
C LEU A 294 -1.59 11.67 20.39
N SER A 295 -0.85 11.96 19.32
CA SER A 295 0.61 11.80 19.29
C SER A 295 1.30 12.70 20.30
N ASP A 296 0.83 13.94 20.47
CA ASP A 296 1.37 14.85 21.47
C ASP A 296 1.10 14.30 22.88
N PHE A 297 -0.14 13.86 23.17
CA PHE A 297 -0.46 13.20 24.42
C PHE A 297 0.50 12.03 24.69
N TYR A 298 0.66 11.11 23.74
CA TYR A 298 1.52 9.94 23.93
C TYR A 298 3.00 10.28 24.20
N THR A 299 3.51 11.41 23.69
CA THR A 299 4.91 11.83 23.87
C THR A 299 5.17 12.61 25.16
N GLN A 300 4.14 13.15 25.84
CA GLN A 300 4.29 13.97 27.05
C GLN A 300 4.70 13.21 28.33
N GLY A 301 4.85 11.88 28.29
CA GLY A 301 5.18 11.06 29.47
C GLY A 301 3.95 10.70 30.34
N ASN A 302 4.15 9.89 31.37
CA ASN A 302 3.04 9.39 32.21
C ASN A 302 2.52 10.47 33.18
N ASN A 303 1.19 10.52 33.36
CA ASN A 303 0.50 11.32 34.38
C ASN A 303 0.67 12.84 34.22
N VAL A 304 0.30 13.37 33.05
CA VAL A 304 0.17 14.81 32.86
C VAL A 304 -1.28 15.21 33.14
N THR A 305 -1.47 16.06 34.16
CA THR A 305 -2.73 16.82 34.32
C THR A 305 -2.72 17.91 33.26
N VAL A 306 -3.62 17.79 32.28
CA VAL A 306 -3.75 18.85 31.27
C VAL A 306 -4.72 19.91 31.80
N HIS A 307 -4.26 21.16 31.81
CA HIS A 307 -4.94 22.38 32.22
C HIS A 307 -5.41 23.23 31.04
#